data_AF-A0A661QHH4-F1
#
_entry.id   AF-A0A661QHH4-F1
#
_cell.length_a   1.000
_cell.length_b   1.000
_cell.length_c   1.000
_cell.angle_alpha   90.00
_cell.angle_beta   90.00
_cell.angle_gamma   90.00
#
_symmetry.space_group_name_H-M   'P 1'
#
loop_
_entity.id
_entity.type
_entity.pdbx_description
1 polymer ?
#
loop_
_entity_poly.entity_id
_entity_poly.type
_entity_poly.pdbx_seq_one_letter_code
_entity_poly.pdbx_strand_id
1 'polypeptide(L)'
;KVAPIANPAMPIPMPNIIGALPGMTAMATMMMKKWMAAQNVPSIQELLDVCMESGVKLIACTMSMDVMGIKKEDLIDGIEFGGAATFLEYASRCNITLFI
;
A
#
# COMPACT_ATOMS: atom_id res chain seq x y z
N LYS A 1 6.55 4.73 1.31
CA LYS A 1 6.94 6.14 1.55
C LYS A 1 5.71 6.86 2.10
N VAL A 2 5.88 7.81 3.01
CA VAL A 2 4.77 8.52 3.67
C VAL A 2 4.78 9.96 3.18
N ALA A 3 3.68 10.41 2.58
CA ALA A 3 3.53 11.80 2.19
C ALA A 3 3.23 12.64 3.45
N PRO A 4 4.01 13.70 3.74
CA PRO A 4 3.71 14.63 4.84
C PRO A 4 2.75 15.74 4.41
N ILE A 5 2.63 16.00 3.10
CA ILE A 5 1.75 17.01 2.53
C ILE A 5 0.33 16.46 2.38
N ALA A 6 -0.67 17.22 2.84
CA ALA A 6 -2.08 16.87 2.74
C ALA A 6 -2.44 15.47 3.29
N ASN A 7 -1.64 14.92 4.22
CA ASN A 7 -1.88 13.61 4.82
C ASN A 7 -2.57 13.77 6.19
N PRO A 8 -3.89 13.55 6.28
CA PRO A 8 -4.63 13.69 7.53
C PRO A 8 -4.28 12.62 8.57
N ALA A 9 -3.67 11.52 8.15
CA ALA A 9 -3.24 10.44 9.03
C ALA A 9 -1.83 10.66 9.64
N MET A 10 -1.19 11.81 9.36
CA MET A 10 0.05 12.18 10.02
C MET A 10 -0.21 12.45 11.52
N PRO A 11 0.55 11.81 12.42
CA PRO A 11 0.35 12.02 13.87
C PRO A 11 0.83 13.38 14.34
N ILE A 12 1.62 14.10 13.53
CA ILE A 12 1.95 15.50 13.76
C ILE A 12 1.43 16.28 12.55
N PRO A 13 0.42 17.16 12.74
CA PRO A 13 -0.09 17.98 11.65
C PRO A 13 1.01 18.95 11.21
N MET A 14 1.47 18.78 9.97
CA MET A 14 2.51 19.63 9.38
C MET A 14 1.86 20.66 8.47
N PRO A 15 2.18 21.96 8.60
CA PRO A 15 1.77 22.95 7.62
C PRO A 15 2.21 22.53 6.21
N ASN A 16 1.31 22.67 5.23
CA ASN A 16 1.57 22.23 3.84
C ASN A 16 2.84 22.84 3.23
N ILE A 17 3.17 24.09 3.59
CA ILE A 17 4.40 24.79 3.16
C ILE A 17 5.64 24.02 3.61
N ILE A 18 5.64 23.51 4.84
CA ILE A 18 6.75 22.74 5.38
C ILE A 18 6.75 21.36 4.73
N GLY A 19 5.59 20.72 4.55
CA GLY A 19 5.48 19.42 3.87
C GLY A 19 6.00 19.39 2.42
N ALA A 20 6.05 20.54 1.74
CA ALA A 20 6.58 20.68 0.39
C ALA A 20 8.11 20.83 0.32
N LEU A 21 8.80 21.00 1.46
CA LEU A 21 10.25 21.15 1.48
C LEU A 21 10.96 19.85 1.04
N PRO A 22 12.07 19.94 0.27
CA PRO A 22 12.87 18.78 -0.10
C PRO A 22 13.32 17.98 1.13
N GLY A 23 13.14 16.66 1.10
CA GLY A 23 13.55 15.75 2.18
C GLY A 23 12.49 15.48 3.26
N MET A 24 11.40 16.27 3.33
CA MET A 24 10.34 16.06 4.33
C MET A 24 9.64 14.71 4.18
N THR A 25 9.44 14.23 2.95
CA THR A 25 8.90 12.88 2.68
C THR A 25 9.79 11.77 3.24
N ALA A 26 11.11 11.93 3.16
CA ALA A 26 12.05 10.95 3.71
C ALA A 26 12.03 10.98 5.25
N MET A 27 12.00 12.18 5.84
CA MET A 27 11.91 12.36 7.28
C MET A 27 10.61 11.77 7.86
N ALA A 28 9.46 12.07 7.25
CA ALA A 28 8.17 11.52 7.66
C ALA A 28 8.14 9.99 7.55
N THR A 29 8.70 9.44 6.47
CA THR A 29 8.84 7.98 6.31
C THR A 29 9.71 7.36 7.41
N MET A 30 10.82 8.01 7.77
CA MET A 30 11.73 7.53 8.82
C MET A 30 11.07 7.57 10.21
N MET A 31 10.36 8.66 10.53
CA MET A 31 9.62 8.79 11.79
C MET A 31 8.56 7.70 11.93
N MET A 32 7.75 7.47 10.89
CA MET A 32 6.72 6.43 10.91
C MET A 32 7.32 5.04 11.10
N LYS A 33 8.40 4.70 10.37
CA LYS A 33 9.11 3.43 10.56
C LYS A 33 9.64 3.26 11.98
N LYS A 34 10.18 4.33 12.58
CA LYS A 34 10.67 4.31 13.97
C LYS A 34 9.55 4.06 14.97
N TRP A 35 8.38 4.67 14.78
CA TRP A 35 7.22 4.42 15.66
C TRP A 35 6.69 3.00 15.53
N MET A 36 6.56 2.49 14.30
CA MET A 36 6.15 1.10 14.06
C MET A 36 7.11 0.12 14.73
N ALA A 37 8.42 0.29 14.55
CA ALA A 37 9.45 -0.54 15.17
C ALA A 37 9.43 -0.43 16.70
N ALA A 38 9.21 0.76 17.26
CA ALA A 38 9.10 0.96 18.72
C ALA A 38 7.88 0.23 19.32
N GLN A 39 6.86 -0.05 18.53
CA GLN A 39 5.69 -0.84 18.92
C GLN A 39 5.79 -2.32 18.49
N ASN A 40 6.96 -2.77 18.02
CA ASN A 40 7.19 -4.11 17.48
C ASN A 40 6.23 -4.50 16.35
N VAL A 41 5.76 -3.52 15.57
CA VAL A 41 4.96 -3.78 14.38
C VAL A 41 5.88 -4.23 13.25
N PRO A 42 5.60 -5.36 12.58
CA PRO A 42 6.39 -5.81 11.43
C PRO A 42 6.39 -4.77 10.30
N SER A 43 7.45 -4.80 9.51
CA SER A 43 7.55 -4.02 8.28
C SER A 43 6.51 -4.47 7.25
N ILE A 44 6.23 -3.60 6.27
CA ILE A 44 5.30 -3.92 5.18
C ILE A 44 5.74 -5.16 4.39
N GLN A 45 7.05 -5.34 4.21
CA GLN A 45 7.61 -6.53 3.56
C GLN A 45 7.30 -7.80 4.36
N GLU A 46 7.56 -7.81 5.67
CA GLU A 46 7.26 -8.97 6.52
C GLU A 46 5.75 -9.27 6.57
N LEU A 47 4.90 -8.23 6.61
CA LEU A 47 3.45 -8.42 6.54
C LEU A 47 2.99 -9.01 5.20
N LEU A 48 3.62 -8.60 4.10
CA LEU A 48 3.33 -9.13 2.77
C LEU A 48 3.74 -10.60 2.67
N ASP A 49 4.91 -10.96 3.18
CA ASP A 49 5.39 -12.34 3.23
C ASP A 49 4.42 -13.23 4.01
N VAL A 50 3.99 -12.79 5.20
CA VAL A 50 2.97 -13.50 6.00
C VAL A 50 1.65 -13.66 5.24
N CYS A 51 1.21 -12.64 4.48
CA CYS A 51 0.00 -12.74 3.66
C CYS A 51 0.14 -13.81 2.57
N MET A 52 1.28 -13.86 1.89
CA MET A 52 1.56 -14.86 0.86
C MET A 52 1.62 -16.28 1.45
N GLU A 53 2.32 -16.45 2.58
CA GLU A 53 2.39 -17.73 3.31
C GLU A 53 1.03 -18.21 3.80
N SER A 54 0.15 -17.27 4.16
CA SER A 54 -1.22 -17.55 4.61
C SER A 54 -2.19 -17.85 3.46
N GLY A 55 -1.74 -17.83 2.21
CA GLY A 55 -2.55 -18.12 1.03
C GLY A 55 -3.50 -16.98 0.62
N VAL A 56 -3.19 -15.73 0.99
CA VAL A 56 -3.93 -14.56 0.52
C VAL A 56 -3.76 -14.43 -1.00
N LYS A 57 -4.89 -14.29 -1.71
CA LYS A 57 -4.88 -14.04 -3.15
C LYS A 57 -4.63 -12.56 -3.43
N LEU A 58 -3.50 -12.27 -4.05
CA LEU A 58 -3.14 -10.93 -4.50
C LEU A 58 -3.47 -10.80 -5.98
N ILE A 59 -4.32 -9.82 -6.33
CA ILE A 59 -4.80 -9.61 -7.70
C ILE A 59 -4.36 -8.21 -8.16
N ALA A 60 -3.59 -8.15 -9.25
CA ALA A 60 -3.24 -6.91 -9.91
C ALA A 60 -4.34 -6.50 -10.92
N CYS A 61 -4.82 -5.25 -10.80
CA CYS A 61 -5.80 -4.70 -11.72
C CYS A 61 -5.14 -4.39 -13.07
N THR A 62 -5.52 -5.12 -14.12
CA THR A 62 -4.89 -5.00 -15.45
C THR A 62 -5.02 -3.60 -16.05
N MET A 63 -6.19 -2.97 -15.92
CA MET A 63 -6.40 -1.60 -16.40
C MET A 63 -5.50 -0.61 -15.66
N SER A 64 -5.31 -0.77 -14.35
CA SER A 64 -4.38 0.09 -13.59
C SER A 64 -2.94 -0.15 -14.00
N MET A 65 -2.54 -1.40 -14.27
CA MET A 65 -1.21 -1.71 -14.79
C MET A 65 -0.96 -1.01 -16.13
N ASP A 66 -1.92 -1.07 -17.07
CA ASP A 66 -1.82 -0.42 -18.38
C ASP A 66 -1.71 1.11 -18.26
N VAL A 67 -2.55 1.72 -17.40
CA VAL A 67 -2.54 3.16 -17.16
C VAL A 67 -1.23 3.63 -16.51
N MET A 68 -0.67 2.84 -15.59
CA MET A 68 0.57 3.17 -14.88
C MET A 68 1.84 2.70 -15.60
N GLY A 69 1.70 1.94 -16.69
CA GLY A 69 2.83 1.37 -17.45
C GLY A 69 3.60 0.28 -16.69
N ILE A 70 2.94 -0.44 -15.78
CA ILE A 70 3.55 -1.50 -14.95
C ILE A 70 3.49 -2.82 -15.70
N LYS A 71 4.62 -3.51 -15.82
CA LYS A 71 4.70 -4.83 -16.45
C LYS A 71 4.59 -5.94 -15.42
N LYS A 72 4.33 -7.16 -15.89
CA LYS A 72 4.25 -8.33 -15.00
C LYS A 72 5.57 -8.59 -14.29
N GLU A 73 6.69 -8.33 -14.97
CA GLU A 73 8.04 -8.49 -14.45
C GLU A 73 8.40 -7.48 -13.33
N ASP A 74 7.62 -6.39 -13.20
CA ASP A 74 7.80 -5.40 -12.13
C ASP A 74 7.08 -5.81 -10.83
N LEU A 75 6.28 -6.87 -10.87
CA LEU A 75 5.51 -7.38 -9.75
C LEU A 75 6.21 -8.57 -9.09
N ILE A 76 5.87 -8.82 -7.83
CA ILE A 76 6.29 -10.02 -7.12
C ILE A 76 5.69 -11.28 -7.74
N ASP A 77 6.28 -12.43 -7.46
CA ASP A 77 5.74 -13.72 -7.89
C ASP A 77 4.40 -14.04 -7.19
N GLY A 78 3.59 -14.91 -7.80
CA GLY A 78 2.34 -15.38 -7.21
C GLY A 78 1.15 -14.42 -7.34
N ILE A 79 1.27 -13.36 -8.14
CA ILE A 79 0.19 -12.40 -8.43
C ILE A 79 -0.76 -12.93 -9.51
N GLU A 80 -2.06 -12.88 -9.24
CA GLU A 80 -3.11 -13.09 -10.24
C GLU A 80 -3.44 -11.78 -10.97
N PHE A 81 -3.97 -11.87 -12.19
CA PHE A 81 -4.32 -10.70 -13.00
C PHE A 81 -5.83 -10.67 -13.23
N GLY A 82 -6.47 -9.54 -12.93
CA GLY A 82 -7.91 -9.41 -13.00
C GLY A 82 -8.38 -8.01 -13.35
N GLY A 83 -9.61 -7.91 -13.86
CA GLY A 83 -10.28 -6.64 -14.12
C GLY A 83 -11.32 -6.32 -13.04
N ALA A 84 -12.05 -5.21 -13.23
CA ALA A 84 -13.15 -4.83 -12.34
C ALA A 84 -14.22 -5.94 -12.23
N ALA A 85 -14.53 -6.64 -13.33
CA ALA A 85 -15.47 -7.75 -13.32
C ALA A 85 -15.01 -8.91 -12.42
N THR A 86 -13.72 -9.27 -12.48
CA THR A 86 -13.11 -10.30 -11.62
C THR A 86 -13.23 -9.91 -10.14
N PHE A 87 -12.94 -8.64 -9.81
CA PHE A 87 -13.10 -8.14 -8.44
C PHE A 87 -14.55 -8.21 -7.98
N LEU A 88 -15.51 -7.75 -8.81
CA LEU A 88 -16.93 -7.75 -8.46
C LEU A 88 -17.49 -9.16 -8.27
N GLU A 89 -17.10 -10.12 -9.11
CA GLU A 89 -17.49 -11.52 -8.95
C GLU A 89 -16.99 -12.08 -7.61
N TYR A 90 -15.72 -11.82 -7.27
CA TYR A 90 -15.15 -12.25 -6.00
C TYR A 90 -15.83 -11.57 -4.80
N ALA A 91 -15.92 -10.24 -4.83
CA ALA A 91 -16.48 -9.42 -3.76
C ALA A 91 -17.97 -9.74 -3.50
N SER A 92 -18.73 -10.08 -4.54
CA SER A 92 -20.15 -10.47 -4.39
C SER A 92 -20.37 -11.71 -3.51
N ARG A 93 -19.32 -12.52 -3.33
CA ARG A 93 -19.33 -13.74 -2.52
C ARG A 93 -18.65 -13.56 -1.17
N CYS A 94 -18.07 -12.40 -0.90
CA CYS A 94 -17.41 -12.10 0.37
C CYS A 94 -18.41 -11.57 1.40
N ASN A 95 -18.25 -11.97 2.66
CA ASN A 95 -19.04 -11.40 3.76
C ASN A 95 -18.68 -9.94 4.07
N ILE A 96 -17.42 -9.56 3.84
CA ILE A 96 -16.88 -8.23 4.09
C ILE A 96 -16.05 -7.82 2.89
N THR A 97 -16.24 -6.58 2.43
CA THR A 97 -15.41 -5.95 1.38
C THR A 97 -15.10 -4.54 1.82
N LEU A 98 -13.82 -4.17 1.78
CA LEU A 98 -13.32 -2.85 2.18
C LEU A 98 -12.67 -2.16 0.99
N PHE A 99 -12.79 -0.83 0.93
CA PHE A 99 -12.03 0.03 0.03
C PHE A 99 -11.10 0.89 0.89
N ILE A 100 -9.80 0.77 0.69
CA ILE A 100 -8.73 1.36 1.52
C ILE A 100 -7.94 2.37 0.69
#